data_AF-A0AA90UQC6-F1
#
_entry.id   AF-A0AA90UQC6-F1
#
_cell.length_a   1.000
_cell.length_b   1.000
_cell.length_c   1.000
_cell.angle_alpha   90.00
_cell.angle_beta   90.00
_cell.angle_gamma   90.00
#
_symmetry.space_group_name_H-M   'P 1'
#
loop_
_entity.id
_entity.type
_entity.pdbx_description
1 polymer ?
#
loop_
_entity_poly.entity_id
_entity_poly.type
_entity_poly.pdbx_seq_one_letter_code
_entity_poly.pdbx_strand_id
1 'polypeptide(L)'
;MKKTLLYSLAVLASVTLASCNGDYDDWANPQTNPQEASAAKYGITFAAGTEAESSLPDDDGIINLVTVNSSDADVTGFTLKDLKVNGEAIKGKINGNSIQVNATELEKILCSQNKSRASVARDINVESKV
;
A
#
# COMPACT_ATOMS: atom_id res chain seq x y z
N MET A 1 11.36 29.98 74.90
CA MET A 1 10.80 28.76 74.32
C MET A 1 10.76 28.94 72.79
N LYS A 2 11.61 28.22 72.05
CA LYS A 2 11.90 28.40 70.61
C LYS A 2 11.33 27.23 69.79
N LYS A 3 10.05 26.89 69.95
CA LYS A 3 9.45 25.66 69.39
C LYS A 3 8.49 25.89 68.21
N THR A 4 8.25 27.13 67.79
CA THR A 4 7.30 27.47 66.72
C THR A 4 7.87 27.39 65.31
N LEU A 5 9.20 27.38 65.14
CA LEU A 5 9.82 27.38 63.80
C LEU A 5 9.96 25.98 63.16
N LEU A 6 9.94 24.91 63.96
CA LEU A 6 10.14 23.54 63.44
C LEU A 6 8.87 22.92 62.86
N TYR A 7 7.68 23.36 63.29
CA TYR A 7 6.42 22.81 62.78
C TYR A 7 5.96 23.47 61.47
N SER A 8 6.43 24.69 61.16
CA SER A 8 6.12 25.38 59.90
C SER A 8 6.95 24.88 58.71
N LEU A 9 8.12 24.27 58.95
CA LEU A 9 8.98 23.71 57.89
C LEU A 9 8.50 22.33 57.41
N ALA A 10 7.78 21.58 58.24
CA ALA A 10 7.27 20.25 57.85
C ALA A 10 6.02 20.32 56.95
N VAL A 11 5.25 21.41 56.99
CA VAL A 11 4.01 21.58 56.19
C VAL A 11 4.30 22.10 54.77
N LEU A 12 5.45 22.75 54.56
CA LEU A 12 5.85 23.25 53.23
C LEU A 12 6.51 22.18 52.33
N ALA A 13 6.94 21.05 52.89
CA ALA A 13 7.54 19.95 52.14
C ALA A 13 6.52 18.98 51.52
N SER A 14 5.27 18.97 51.97
CA SER A 14 4.23 18.07 51.46
C SER A 14 3.45 18.62 50.26
N VAL A 15 3.63 19.90 49.90
CA VAL A 15 2.85 20.57 48.84
C VAL A 15 3.61 20.65 47.50
N THR A 16 4.91 20.38 47.47
CA THR A 16 5.73 20.47 46.24
C THR A 16 5.75 19.20 45.39
N LEU A 17 5.29 18.06 45.92
CA LEU A 17 5.20 16.81 45.15
C LEU A 17 3.86 16.63 44.41
N ALA A 18 2.87 17.50 44.62
CA ALA A 18 1.60 17.42 43.90
C ALA A 18 1.68 17.95 42.46
N SER A 19 2.78 18.60 42.04
CA SER A 19 2.93 19.15 40.69
C SER A 19 3.35 18.14 39.62
N CYS A 20 3.66 16.89 40.00
CA CYS A 20 4.01 15.82 39.06
C CYS A 20 2.84 14.87 38.77
N ASN A 21 1.61 15.21 39.16
CA ASN A 21 0.46 14.29 39.06
C ASN A 21 -0.36 14.41 37.76
N GLY A 22 0.06 15.27 36.82
CA GLY A 22 -0.61 15.43 35.52
C GLY A 22 0.24 15.02 34.30
N ASP A 23 1.55 14.85 34.47
CA ASP A 23 2.48 14.48 33.39
C ASP A 23 2.51 12.97 33.13
N TYR A 24 2.08 12.17 34.12
CA TYR A 24 1.96 10.72 33.98
C TYR A 24 0.74 10.34 33.12
N ASP A 25 -0.35 11.12 33.19
CA ASP A 25 -1.55 10.91 32.37
C ASP A 25 -1.27 11.18 30.88
N ASP A 26 -0.38 12.13 30.57
CA ASP A 26 0.02 12.47 29.19
C ASP A 26 0.94 11.40 28.56
N TRP A 27 1.74 10.69 29.37
CA TRP A 27 2.47 9.50 28.92
C TRP A 27 1.64 8.21 28.93
N ALA A 28 0.59 8.13 29.76
CA ALA A 28 -0.28 6.97 29.86
C ALA A 28 -1.32 6.90 28.74
N ASN A 29 -1.51 7.97 27.98
CA ASN A 29 -2.44 8.02 26.86
C ASN A 29 -1.68 8.19 25.53
N PRO A 30 -1.01 7.14 25.02
CA PRO A 30 -0.30 7.19 23.75
C PRO A 30 -1.25 7.70 22.65
N GLN A 31 -0.75 8.60 21.79
CA GLN A 31 -1.54 9.06 20.65
C GLN A 31 -2.03 7.86 19.85
N THR A 32 -3.34 7.67 19.82
CA THR A 32 -4.02 6.66 19.02
C THR A 32 -4.05 7.11 17.55
N ASN A 33 -2.88 7.23 16.94
CA ASN A 33 -2.83 7.31 15.48
C ASN A 33 -3.37 5.97 14.97
N PRO A 34 -4.45 5.96 14.18
CA PRO A 34 -5.00 4.72 13.64
C PRO A 34 -3.89 4.02 12.85
N GLN A 35 -3.67 2.74 13.15
CA GLN A 35 -2.73 1.93 12.39
C GLN A 35 -3.18 1.94 10.93
N GLU A 36 -2.26 2.28 10.02
CA GLU A 36 -2.54 2.22 8.58
C GLU A 36 -3.07 0.82 8.25
N ALA A 37 -4.27 0.80 7.68
CA ALA A 37 -4.95 -0.42 7.31
C ALA A 37 -4.12 -1.18 6.27
N SER A 38 -3.63 -2.37 6.61
CA SER A 38 -3.05 -3.30 5.64
C SER A 38 -4.02 -3.52 4.48
N ALA A 39 -3.54 -3.70 3.24
CA ALA A 39 -4.38 -3.90 2.04
C ALA A 39 -5.44 -5.01 2.18
N ALA A 40 -5.21 -6.00 3.06
CA ALA A 40 -6.18 -7.03 3.42
C ALA A 40 -7.48 -6.47 4.03
N LYS A 41 -7.45 -5.32 4.72
CA LYS A 41 -8.64 -4.67 5.27
C LYS A 41 -9.57 -4.15 4.16
N TYR A 42 -9.01 -3.70 3.05
CA TYR A 42 -9.77 -3.20 1.90
C TYR A 42 -10.18 -4.31 0.92
N GLY A 43 -9.90 -5.58 1.24
CA GLY A 43 -10.29 -6.73 0.41
C GLY A 43 -9.80 -6.64 -1.04
N ILE A 44 -8.57 -6.16 -1.25
CA ILE A 44 -8.02 -6.02 -2.60
C ILE A 44 -7.75 -7.40 -3.20
N THR A 45 -8.26 -7.64 -4.41
CA THR A 45 -8.05 -8.88 -5.16
C THR A 45 -7.62 -8.56 -6.59
N PHE A 46 -6.83 -9.46 -7.18
CA PHE A 46 -6.34 -9.37 -8.54
C PHE A 46 -6.92 -10.54 -9.34
N ALA A 47 -7.44 -10.25 -10.52
CA ALA A 47 -7.87 -11.24 -11.50
C ALA A 47 -7.15 -10.99 -12.83
N ALA A 48 -7.11 -12.00 -13.70
CA ALA A 48 -6.67 -11.79 -15.07
C ALA A 48 -7.52 -10.69 -15.71
N GLY A 49 -6.87 -9.84 -16.52
CA GLY A 49 -7.57 -8.79 -17.25
C GLY A 49 -8.53 -9.37 -18.29
N THR A 50 -9.36 -8.51 -18.87
CA THR A 50 -10.30 -8.90 -19.94
C THR A 50 -9.60 -9.45 -21.17
N GLU A 51 -8.31 -9.15 -21.33
CA GLU A 51 -7.46 -9.59 -22.44
C GLU A 51 -6.39 -10.58 -21.95
N ALA A 52 -6.79 -11.47 -21.02
CA ALA A 52 -5.95 -12.55 -20.52
C ALA A 52 -5.38 -13.44 -21.63
N GLU A 53 -6.13 -13.60 -22.73
CA GLU A 53 -5.67 -14.17 -23.98
C GLU A 53 -5.72 -13.09 -25.05
N SER A 54 -4.55 -12.65 -25.53
CA SER A 54 -4.44 -11.63 -26.58
C SER A 54 -3.46 -12.08 -27.66
N SER A 55 -3.74 -11.69 -28.91
CA SER A 55 -2.83 -11.82 -30.03
C SER A 55 -2.10 -10.50 -30.27
N LEU A 56 -0.77 -10.54 -30.22
CA LEU A 56 0.05 -9.37 -30.53
C LEU A 56 0.43 -9.35 -32.04
N PRO A 57 0.43 -8.18 -32.71
CA PRO A 57 0.10 -6.86 -32.16
C PRO A 57 -1.40 -6.69 -31.92
N ASP A 58 -1.73 -5.94 -30.88
CA ASP A 58 -3.12 -5.59 -30.56
C ASP A 58 -3.60 -4.41 -31.42
N ASP A 59 -4.88 -4.43 -31.82
CA ASP A 59 -5.47 -3.43 -32.72
C ASP A 59 -5.55 -2.03 -32.11
N ASP A 60 -5.77 -1.92 -30.80
CA ASP A 60 -5.84 -0.62 -30.10
C ASP A 60 -4.52 -0.20 -29.45
N GLY A 61 -3.54 -1.12 -29.44
CA GLY A 61 -2.19 -0.92 -28.92
C GLY A 61 -2.11 -0.95 -27.39
N ILE A 62 -3.17 -1.35 -26.69
CA ILE A 62 -3.29 -1.43 -25.24
C ILE A 62 -3.69 -2.86 -24.87
N ILE A 63 -3.13 -3.38 -23.78
CA ILE A 63 -3.57 -4.67 -23.21
C ILE A 63 -4.01 -4.45 -21.78
N ASN A 64 -5.25 -4.83 -21.46
CA ASN A 64 -5.77 -4.96 -20.11
C ASN A 64 -5.24 -6.27 -19.49
N LEU A 65 -4.10 -6.18 -18.80
CA LEU A 65 -3.41 -7.34 -18.23
C LEU A 65 -4.03 -7.88 -16.95
N VAL A 66 -4.45 -6.98 -16.06
CA VAL A 66 -4.92 -7.33 -14.71
C VAL A 66 -6.14 -6.50 -14.36
N THR A 67 -7.14 -7.13 -13.77
CA THR A 67 -8.28 -6.46 -13.16
C THR A 67 -8.08 -6.41 -11.65
N VAL A 68 -8.18 -5.22 -11.07
CA VAL A 68 -8.06 -4.96 -9.63
C VAL A 68 -9.46 -4.71 -9.07
N ASN A 69 -9.85 -5.50 -8.07
CA ASN A 69 -11.12 -5.38 -7.39
C ASN A 69 -10.92 -5.09 -5.90
N SER A 70 -11.92 -4.47 -5.29
CA SER A 70 -12.01 -4.30 -3.84
C SER A 70 -13.41 -4.70 -3.40
N SER A 71 -13.52 -5.37 -2.24
CA SER A 71 -14.80 -5.61 -1.59
C SER A 71 -15.25 -4.44 -0.70
N ASP A 72 -14.40 -3.42 -0.55
CA ASP A 72 -14.66 -2.24 0.26
C ASP A 72 -15.26 -1.13 -0.61
N ALA A 73 -16.44 -0.66 -0.24
CA ALA A 73 -17.16 0.37 -0.98
C ALA A 73 -16.51 1.76 -0.92
N ASP A 74 -15.63 2.00 0.08
CA ASP A 74 -14.92 3.26 0.24
C ASP A 74 -13.68 3.34 -0.69
N VAL A 75 -13.31 2.25 -1.36
CA VAL A 75 -12.22 2.25 -2.34
C VAL A 75 -12.71 2.85 -3.66
N THR A 76 -12.29 4.09 -3.90
CA THR A 76 -12.67 4.87 -5.08
C THR A 76 -11.68 4.75 -6.24
N GLY A 77 -10.52 4.13 -6.03
CA GLY A 77 -9.51 3.94 -7.07
C GLY A 77 -8.21 3.31 -6.56
N PHE A 78 -7.30 3.05 -7.49
CA PHE A 78 -6.04 2.36 -7.25
C PHE A 78 -4.86 3.14 -7.82
N THR A 79 -3.67 2.97 -7.23
CA THR A 79 -2.43 3.56 -7.74
C THR A 79 -1.38 2.47 -7.98
N LEU A 80 -1.02 2.22 -9.23
CA LEU A 80 0.01 1.22 -9.54
C LEU A 80 1.35 1.62 -8.94
N LYS A 81 1.94 0.74 -8.13
CA LYS A 81 3.27 0.90 -7.53
C LYS A 81 4.34 0.12 -8.29
N ASP A 82 4.02 -1.10 -8.71
CA ASP A 82 4.94 -2.00 -9.38
C ASP A 82 4.18 -2.95 -10.31
N LEU A 83 4.78 -3.29 -11.44
CA LEU A 83 4.24 -4.23 -12.41
C LEU A 83 5.38 -4.96 -13.11
N LYS A 84 5.31 -6.29 -13.12
CA LYS A 84 6.30 -7.16 -13.74
C LYS A 84 5.63 -8.25 -14.58
N VAL A 85 6.27 -8.59 -15.69
CA VAL A 85 5.91 -9.71 -16.55
C VAL A 85 7.10 -10.66 -16.62
N ASN A 86 6.91 -11.89 -16.16
CA ASN A 86 7.96 -12.91 -15.99
C ASN A 86 9.18 -12.39 -15.19
N GLY A 87 8.91 -11.55 -14.18
CA GLY A 87 9.94 -10.94 -13.32
C GLY A 87 10.60 -9.68 -13.89
N GLU A 88 10.34 -9.30 -15.14
CA GLU A 88 10.84 -8.07 -15.75
C GLU A 88 9.85 -6.92 -15.58
N ALA A 89 10.34 -5.75 -15.14
CA ALA A 89 9.49 -4.59 -14.93
C ALA A 89 8.96 -4.00 -16.24
N ILE A 90 7.68 -3.65 -16.26
CA ILE A 90 7.01 -3.00 -17.40
C ILE A 90 6.20 -1.81 -16.92
N LYS A 91 6.11 -0.76 -17.74
CA LYS A 91 5.25 0.38 -17.46
C LYS A 91 3.79 0.00 -17.64
N GLY A 92 3.00 0.20 -16.59
CA GLY A 92 1.55 0.08 -16.64
C GLY A 92 0.87 1.37 -16.21
N LYS A 93 -0.39 1.51 -16.59
CA LYS A 93 -1.27 2.59 -16.15
C LYS A 93 -2.58 1.99 -15.66
N ILE A 94 -3.12 2.52 -14.56
CA ILE A 94 -4.47 2.15 -14.11
C ILE A 94 -5.49 3.01 -14.85
N ASN A 95 -6.50 2.34 -15.41
CA ASN A 95 -7.67 2.97 -16.02
C ASN A 95 -8.93 2.28 -15.45
N GLY A 96 -9.62 2.97 -14.54
CA GLY A 96 -10.66 2.36 -13.72
C GLY A 96 -10.08 1.22 -12.85
N ASN A 97 -10.56 0.01 -13.10
CA ASN A 97 -10.12 -1.21 -12.42
C ASN A 97 -9.05 -1.99 -13.19
N SER A 98 -8.68 -1.55 -14.39
CA SER A 98 -7.76 -2.29 -15.25
C SER A 98 -6.35 -1.72 -15.18
N ILE A 99 -5.36 -2.59 -14.99
CA ILE A 99 -3.95 -2.28 -15.24
C ILE A 99 -3.68 -2.52 -16.72
N GLN A 100 -3.46 -1.43 -17.44
CA GLN A 100 -3.21 -1.39 -18.88
C GLN A 100 -1.73 -1.24 -19.16
N VAL A 101 -1.24 -1.92 -20.20
CA VAL A 101 0.12 -1.75 -20.74
C VAL A 101 0.06 -1.47 -22.23
N ASN A 102 1.14 -0.92 -22.77
CA ASN A 102 1.29 -0.78 -24.20
C ASN A 102 1.61 -2.16 -24.83
N ALA A 103 0.82 -2.56 -25.83
CA ALA A 103 0.95 -3.85 -26.49
C ALA A 103 2.34 -4.05 -27.14
N THR A 104 2.90 -3.00 -27.75
CA THR A 104 4.23 -3.05 -28.38
C THR A 104 5.36 -3.17 -27.36
N GLU A 105 5.24 -2.51 -26.20
CA GLU A 105 6.22 -2.67 -25.11
C GLU A 105 6.16 -4.08 -24.52
N LEU A 106 4.95 -4.62 -24.32
CA LEU A 106 4.76 -6.00 -23.87
C LEU A 106 5.33 -7.01 -24.86
N GLU A 107 5.05 -6.84 -26.15
CA GLU A 107 5.58 -7.70 -27.22
C GLU A 107 7.11 -7.73 -27.22
N LYS A 108 7.76 -6.57 -27.08
CA LYS A 108 9.23 -6.46 -27.05
C LYS A 108 9.82 -7.24 -25.88
N ILE A 109 9.23 -7.10 -24.70
CA ILE A 109 9.66 -7.83 -23.49
C ILE A 109 9.49 -9.33 -23.72
N LEU A 110 8.33 -9.79 -24.16
CA LEU A 110 8.07 -11.21 -24.41
C LEU A 110 9.00 -11.79 -25.49
N CYS A 111 9.24 -11.07 -26.57
CA CYS A 111 10.18 -11.49 -27.62
C CYS A 111 11.61 -11.62 -27.10
N SER A 112 12.05 -10.68 -26.26
CA SER A 112 13.38 -10.72 -25.64
C SER A 112 13.51 -11.90 -24.67
N GLN A 113 12.55 -12.06 -23.76
CA GLN A 113 12.51 -13.15 -22.77
C GLN A 113 12.51 -14.52 -23.43
N ASN A 114 11.75 -14.68 -24.51
CA ASN A 114 11.66 -15.93 -25.26
C ASN A 114 12.75 -16.11 -26.32
N LYS A 115 13.61 -15.09 -26.54
CA LYS A 115 14.62 -15.06 -27.61
C LYS A 115 14.04 -15.44 -28.98
N SER A 116 12.78 -15.08 -29.21
CA SER A 116 12.00 -15.54 -30.36
C SER A 116 10.88 -14.58 -30.66
N ARG A 117 10.61 -14.37 -31.95
CA ARG A 117 9.44 -13.63 -32.47
C ARG A 117 8.39 -14.54 -33.07
N ALA A 118 8.46 -15.85 -32.79
CA ALA A 118 7.48 -16.79 -33.31
C ALA A 118 6.10 -16.46 -32.75
N SER A 119 5.12 -16.35 -33.64
CA SER A 119 3.70 -16.21 -33.29
C SER A 119 3.18 -17.55 -32.78
N VAL A 120 3.39 -17.79 -31.49
CA VAL A 120 2.94 -18.97 -30.77
C VAL A 120 2.37 -18.51 -29.43
N ALA A 121 1.37 -19.23 -28.92
CA ALA A 121 0.84 -18.97 -27.59
C ALA A 121 1.93 -19.14 -26.53
N ARG A 122 1.97 -18.23 -25.56
CA ARG A 122 2.94 -18.25 -24.46
C ARG A 122 2.25 -17.83 -23.18
N ASP A 123 2.38 -18.66 -22.16
CA ASP A 123 1.95 -18.30 -20.81
C ASP A 123 2.88 -17.23 -20.24
N ILE A 124 2.29 -16.27 -19.54
CA ILE A 124 3.01 -15.18 -18.88
C ILE A 124 2.62 -15.11 -17.41
N ASN A 125 3.61 -14.90 -16.54
CA ASN A 125 3.38 -14.59 -15.14
C ASN A 125 3.33 -13.08 -14.97
N VAL A 126 2.27 -12.56 -14.35
CA VAL A 126 2.11 -11.12 -14.08
C VAL A 126 2.07 -10.88 -12.58
N GLU A 127 2.97 -10.03 -12.10
CA GLU A 127 3.03 -9.60 -10.71
C GLU A 127 2.74 -8.11 -10.65
N SER A 128 1.77 -7.70 -9.82
CA SER A 128 1.39 -6.30 -9.67
C SER A 128 1.22 -5.90 -8.21
N LYS A 129 1.44 -4.61 -7.94
CA LYS A 129 1.22 -3.98 -6.62
C LYS A 129 0.50 -2.65 -6.81
N VAL A 130 -0.61 -2.45 -6.09
CA VAL A 130 -1.41 -1.22 -6.08
C VAL A 130 -1.50 -0.59 -4.71
#